data_AF-A0A4Q1F5F3-F1
#
_entry.id   AF-A0A4Q1F5F3-F1
#
_cell.length_a   1.000
_cell.length_b   1.000
_cell.length_c   1.000
_cell.angle_alpha   90.00
_cell.angle_beta   90.00
_cell.angle_gamma   90.00
#
_symmetry.space_group_name_H-M   'P 1'
#
loop_
_entity.id
_entity.type
_entity.pdbx_description
1 polymer ?
#
loop_
_entity_poly.entity_id
_entity_poly.type
_entity_poly.pdbx_seq_one_letter_code
_entity_poly.pdbx_strand_id
1 'polypeptide(L)'
;MIQNKNLNNEIRVNTINNAHITPYLSKFKDSIIQKKVFEQIFFRLHKNCNEFVALFPNESTKSSWSMQTEKPIENISREQCNSFEKAAQYYYYENDGNKVEVTINDNLWIEKFSDDTFSKLHFKQKSNCEFELEFIESNNLSRKNLSLKGDKYLYRIYNEAEGVYSVYMKNKETYYTFKIMRQ
;
A
#
# COMPACT_ATOMS: atom_id res chain seq x y z
N MET A 1 7.32 2.67 28.84
CA MET A 1 7.36 3.05 27.41
C MET A 1 6.22 4.01 27.03
N ILE A 2 6.06 5.15 27.73
CA ILE A 2 5.05 6.18 27.40
C ILE A 2 5.72 7.48 26.88
N GLN A 3 7.02 7.67 27.13
CA GLN A 3 7.73 8.93 26.90
C GLN A 3 7.85 9.37 25.42
N ASN A 4 7.70 8.46 24.45
CA ASN A 4 8.03 8.78 23.04
C ASN A 4 6.81 9.05 22.13
N LYS A 5 5.57 8.90 22.62
CA LYS A 5 4.37 9.12 21.78
C LYS A 5 4.15 10.59 21.41
N ASN A 6 4.65 11.52 22.22
CA ASN A 6 4.47 12.97 22.01
C ASN A 6 5.62 13.63 21.23
N LEU A 7 6.63 12.85 20.80
CA LEU A 7 7.74 13.36 20.00
C LEU A 7 7.33 13.48 18.52
N ASN A 8 7.96 14.41 17.80
CA ASN A 8 7.85 14.50 16.34
C ASN A 8 8.20 13.14 15.71
N ASN A 9 7.44 12.73 14.68
CA ASN A 9 7.65 11.49 13.94
C ASN A 9 9.10 11.33 13.45
N GLU A 10 9.76 12.39 12.99
CA GLU A 10 11.16 12.33 12.56
C GLU A 10 12.09 11.90 13.72
N ILE A 11 11.89 12.49 14.90
CA ILE A 11 12.65 12.13 16.11
C ILE A 11 12.38 10.68 16.49
N ARG A 12 11.13 10.22 16.37
CA ARG A 12 10.75 8.84 16.67
C ARG A 12 11.41 7.85 15.71
N VAL A 13 11.40 8.14 14.40
CA VAL A 13 12.09 7.34 13.38
C VAL A 13 13.60 7.31 13.65
N ASN A 14 14.22 8.46 13.92
CA ASN A 14 15.64 8.54 14.25
C ASN A 14 15.99 7.76 15.52
N THR A 15 15.12 7.79 16.54
CA THR A 15 15.29 7.00 17.76
C THR A 15 15.25 5.51 17.47
N ILE A 16 14.28 5.03 16.68
CA ILE A 16 14.19 3.62 16.26
C ILE A 16 15.46 3.22 15.49
N ASN A 17 15.89 4.06 14.54
CA ASN A 17 17.08 3.81 13.73
C ASN A 17 18.32 3.68 14.61
N ASN A 18 18.57 4.65 15.49
CA ASN A 18 19.78 4.69 16.31
C ASN A 18 19.79 3.62 17.41
N ALA A 19 18.65 3.32 18.04
CA ALA A 19 18.59 2.37 19.14
C ALA A 19 18.58 0.91 18.67
N HIS A 20 18.05 0.62 17.47
CA HIS A 20 17.78 -0.75 17.05
C HIS A 20 18.38 -1.10 15.68
N ILE A 21 18.15 -0.27 14.67
CA ILE A 21 18.49 -0.62 13.28
C ILE A 21 19.99 -0.47 13.02
N THR A 22 20.58 0.70 13.29
CA THR A 22 22.01 0.97 13.07
C THR A 22 22.91 -0.01 13.84
N PRO A 23 22.67 -0.32 15.13
CA PRO A 23 23.47 -1.33 15.83
C PRO A 23 23.39 -2.71 15.18
N TYR A 24 22.22 -3.11 14.66
CA TYR A 24 22.08 -4.38 13.95
C TYR A 24 22.83 -4.38 12.61
N LEU A 25 22.75 -3.29 11.85
CA LEU A 25 23.45 -3.14 10.57
C LEU A 25 24.97 -3.16 10.71
N SER A 26 25.51 -2.74 11.86
CA SER A 26 26.97 -2.76 12.11
C SER A 26 27.60 -4.18 12.08
N LYS A 27 26.78 -5.24 12.13
CA LYS A 27 27.21 -6.63 11.94
C LYS A 27 27.68 -6.93 10.51
N PHE A 28 27.24 -6.14 9.53
CA PHE A 28 27.61 -6.30 8.13
C PHE A 28 28.74 -5.31 7.79
N LYS A 29 29.87 -5.82 7.28
CA LYS A 29 31.03 -4.97 6.93
C LYS A 29 30.86 -4.20 5.62
N ASP A 30 30.01 -4.70 4.74
CA ASP A 30 29.77 -4.18 3.40
C ASP A 30 28.59 -3.19 3.41
N SER A 31 28.79 -1.98 2.90
CA SER A 31 27.76 -0.92 2.89
C SER A 31 26.61 -1.20 1.93
N ILE A 32 26.83 -1.94 0.84
CA ILE A 32 25.78 -2.38 -0.09
C ILE A 32 24.88 -3.39 0.62
N ILE A 33 25.48 -4.32 1.38
CA ILE A 33 24.71 -5.27 2.20
C ILE A 33 23.93 -4.52 3.28
N GLN A 34 24.55 -3.58 3.99
CA GLN A 34 23.85 -2.76 5.00
C GLN A 34 22.62 -2.06 4.41
N LYS A 35 22.77 -1.41 3.25
CA LYS A 35 21.64 -0.74 2.57
C LYS A 35 20.52 -1.71 2.23
N LYS A 36 20.85 -2.88 1.65
CA LYS A 36 19.86 -3.90 1.32
C LYS A 36 19.11 -4.42 2.55
N VAL A 37 19.83 -4.68 3.64
CA VAL A 37 19.23 -5.16 4.89
C VAL A 37 18.38 -4.06 5.53
N PHE A 38 18.82 -2.80 5.49
CA PHE A 38 18.03 -1.65 5.94
C PHE A 38 16.70 -1.57 5.20
N GLU A 39 16.73 -1.59 3.86
CA GLU A 39 15.52 -1.55 3.02
C GLU A 39 14.57 -2.69 3.41
N GLN A 40 15.08 -3.91 3.56
CA GLN A 40 14.27 -5.05 3.97
C GLN A 40 13.61 -4.84 5.35
N ILE A 41 14.36 -4.37 6.35
CA ILE A 41 13.81 -4.07 7.68
C ILE A 41 12.72 -2.99 7.56
N PHE A 42 13.02 -1.89 6.86
CA PHE A 42 12.11 -0.77 6.68
C PHE A 42 10.79 -1.21 6.06
N PHE A 43 10.82 -1.92 4.93
CA PHE A 43 9.60 -2.37 4.26
C PHE A 43 8.86 -3.45 5.04
N ARG A 44 9.55 -4.31 5.81
CA ARG A 44 8.90 -5.27 6.70
C ARG A 44 8.19 -4.60 7.87
N LEU A 45 8.74 -3.53 8.43
CA LEU A 45 8.08 -2.72 9.44
C LEU A 45 6.86 -2.03 8.85
N HIS A 46 6.97 -1.40 7.66
CA HIS A 46 5.82 -0.82 6.97
C HIS A 46 4.70 -1.83 6.69
N LYS A 47 5.03 -3.06 6.30
CA LYS A 47 4.01 -4.08 6.01
C LYS A 47 3.27 -4.55 7.27
N ASN A 48 4.00 -4.75 8.37
CA ASN A 48 3.51 -5.54 9.50
C ASN A 48 3.15 -4.71 10.76
N CYS A 49 3.57 -3.45 10.82
CA CYS A 49 3.46 -2.60 12.00
C CYS A 49 2.72 -1.29 11.67
N ASN A 50 1.43 -1.25 11.95
CA ASN A 50 0.58 -0.07 11.67
C ASN A 50 1.10 1.17 12.42
N GLU A 51 1.66 1.00 13.62
CA GLU A 51 2.28 2.07 14.41
C GLU A 51 3.53 2.66 13.75
N PHE A 52 4.25 1.85 12.97
CA PHE A 52 5.38 2.32 12.18
C PHE A 52 4.89 3.09 10.96
N VAL A 53 3.87 2.59 10.26
CA VAL A 53 3.24 3.31 9.14
C VAL A 53 2.71 4.68 9.57
N ALA A 54 2.14 4.79 10.77
CA ALA A 54 1.63 6.05 11.32
C ALA A 54 2.71 7.13 11.53
N LEU A 55 4.00 6.79 11.45
CA LEU A 55 5.10 7.76 11.46
C LEU A 55 5.25 8.50 10.13
N PHE A 56 4.66 7.98 9.05
CA PHE A 56 4.78 8.50 7.68
C PHE A 56 3.40 8.94 7.19
N PRO A 57 2.89 10.09 7.66
CA PRO A 57 1.59 10.60 7.23
C PRO A 57 1.62 10.94 5.73
N ASN A 58 0.44 11.00 5.13
CA ASN A 58 0.26 11.40 3.74
C ASN A 58 0.87 12.79 3.47
N GLU A 59 1.70 12.90 2.44
CA GLU A 59 2.47 14.11 2.11
C GLU A 59 1.78 14.95 1.02
N SER A 60 0.75 14.40 0.36
CA SER A 60 0.12 15.02 -0.81
C SER A 60 -1.40 15.14 -0.68
N THR A 61 -1.92 16.30 -1.07
CA THR A 61 -3.36 16.55 -1.17
C THR A 61 -4.04 15.74 -2.28
N LYS A 62 -3.26 15.16 -3.22
CA LYS A 62 -3.78 14.28 -4.27
C LYS A 62 -4.04 12.85 -3.78
N SER A 63 -3.31 12.44 -2.75
CA SER A 63 -3.42 11.09 -2.20
C SER A 63 -4.67 10.98 -1.35
N SER A 64 -5.38 9.87 -1.52
CA SER A 64 -6.56 9.51 -0.73
C SER A 64 -6.27 8.42 0.30
N TRP A 65 -4.99 8.03 0.44
CA TRP A 65 -4.59 7.01 1.40
C TRP A 65 -4.81 7.50 2.83
N SER A 66 -5.44 6.64 3.63
CA SER A 66 -5.68 6.89 5.04
C SER A 66 -5.71 5.59 5.84
N MET A 67 -5.51 5.71 7.14
CA MET A 67 -5.70 4.64 8.12
C MET A 67 -6.81 5.00 9.09
N GLN A 68 -7.69 4.05 9.36
CA GLN A 68 -8.78 4.23 10.32
C GLN A 68 -9.03 2.93 11.11
N THR A 69 -9.54 3.06 12.34
CA THR A 69 -9.89 1.93 13.20
C THR A 69 -11.30 1.41 12.94
N GLU A 70 -12.18 2.26 12.43
CA GLU A 70 -13.55 1.91 12.13
C GLU A 70 -13.68 1.37 10.71
N LYS A 71 -14.48 0.32 10.54
CA LYS A 71 -14.78 -0.23 9.22
C LYS A 71 -15.53 0.82 8.39
N PRO A 72 -15.12 1.09 7.14
CA PRO A 72 -15.88 1.98 6.26
C PRO A 72 -17.34 1.54 6.11
N ILE A 73 -18.26 2.51 6.15
CA ILE A 73 -19.68 2.28 5.89
C ILE A 73 -19.83 1.95 4.40
N GLU A 74 -20.50 0.84 4.12
CA GLU A 74 -20.72 0.36 2.75
C GLU A 74 -21.95 1.05 2.17
N ASN A 75 -21.73 1.89 1.16
CA ASN A 75 -22.75 2.57 0.37
C ASN A 75 -22.48 2.30 -1.11
N ILE A 76 -22.62 1.04 -1.51
CA ILE A 76 -22.38 0.60 -2.87
C ILE A 76 -23.40 -0.45 -3.30
N SER A 77 -23.92 -0.31 -4.51
CA SER A 77 -24.82 -1.29 -5.11
C SER A 77 -24.05 -2.41 -5.81
N ARG A 78 -24.71 -3.54 -6.04
CA ARG A 78 -24.11 -4.66 -6.78
C ARG A 78 -23.73 -4.26 -8.21
N GLU A 79 -24.56 -3.44 -8.85
CA GLU A 79 -24.34 -2.93 -10.20
C GLU A 79 -23.09 -2.05 -10.27
N GLN A 80 -22.88 -1.18 -9.26
CA GLN A 80 -21.67 -0.36 -9.15
C GLN A 80 -20.43 -1.23 -8.99
N CYS A 81 -20.48 -2.29 -8.18
CA CYS A 81 -19.36 -3.23 -8.04
C CYS A 81 -19.04 -3.96 -9.34
N ASN A 82 -20.06 -4.45 -10.06
CA ASN A 82 -19.88 -5.11 -11.35
C ASN A 82 -19.35 -4.16 -12.43
N SER A 83 -19.54 -2.84 -12.29
CA SER A 83 -18.99 -1.86 -13.22
C SER A 83 -17.47 -1.72 -13.14
N PHE A 84 -16.86 -2.12 -12.00
CA PHE A 84 -15.41 -2.11 -11.82
C PHE A 84 -14.70 -3.10 -12.75
N GLU A 85 -15.34 -4.20 -13.14
CA GLU A 85 -14.73 -5.16 -14.06
C GLU A 85 -14.79 -4.71 -15.52
N LYS A 86 -15.74 -3.83 -15.86
CA LYS A 86 -16.01 -3.45 -17.26
C LYS A 86 -14.98 -2.50 -17.83
N ALA A 87 -14.29 -1.73 -16.98
CA ALA A 87 -13.21 -0.87 -17.43
C ALA A 87 -11.86 -1.57 -17.24
N ALA A 88 -10.99 -1.39 -18.23
CA ALA A 88 -9.66 -1.99 -18.26
C ALA A 88 -8.58 -1.06 -17.68
N GLN A 89 -8.89 0.22 -17.46
CA GLN A 89 -7.90 1.23 -17.12
C GLN A 89 -8.34 2.08 -15.93
N TYR A 90 -7.44 2.17 -14.96
CA TYR A 90 -7.64 2.86 -13.70
C TYR A 90 -6.38 3.63 -13.33
N TYR A 91 -6.48 4.47 -12.31
CA TYR A 91 -5.32 5.03 -11.64
C TYR A 91 -5.62 5.35 -10.19
N TYR A 92 -4.58 5.49 -9.39
CA TYR A 92 -4.65 6.02 -8.04
C TYR A 92 -3.41 6.87 -7.76
N TYR A 93 -3.36 7.53 -6.60
CA TYR A 93 -2.21 8.33 -6.17
C TYR A 93 -1.56 7.68 -4.94
N GLU A 94 -0.23 7.55 -4.93
CA GLU A 94 0.57 7.18 -3.76
C GLU A 94 0.58 8.31 -2.72
N ASN A 95 1.08 8.05 -1.50
CA ASN A 95 1.22 9.03 -0.42
C ASN A 95 2.00 10.30 -0.80
N ASP A 96 2.96 10.19 -1.72
CA ASP A 96 3.74 11.33 -2.23
C ASP A 96 3.02 12.10 -3.36
N GLY A 97 1.83 11.63 -3.78
CA GLY A 97 1.02 12.20 -4.85
C GLY A 97 1.42 11.74 -6.25
N ASN A 98 2.35 10.81 -6.38
CA ASN A 98 2.66 10.21 -7.67
C ASN A 98 1.51 9.35 -8.17
N LYS A 99 1.17 9.50 -9.46
CA LYS A 99 0.14 8.72 -10.12
C LYS A 99 0.64 7.31 -10.38
N VAL A 100 -0.16 6.31 -10.04
CA VAL A 100 0.02 4.92 -10.45
C VAL A 100 -1.07 4.59 -11.46
N GLU A 101 -0.68 4.23 -12.66
CA GLU A 101 -1.60 3.78 -13.70
C GLU A 101 -1.80 2.28 -13.58
N VAL A 102 -3.04 1.83 -13.72
CA VAL A 102 -3.42 0.43 -13.57
C VAL A 102 -4.11 -0.01 -14.86
N THR A 103 -3.62 -1.11 -15.42
CA THR A 103 -4.29 -1.83 -16.50
C THR A 103 -4.74 -3.20 -15.98
N ILE A 104 -6.01 -3.51 -16.15
CA ILE A 104 -6.57 -4.84 -15.91
C ILE A 104 -6.74 -5.53 -17.26
N ASN A 105 -5.96 -6.59 -17.50
CA ASN A 105 -6.05 -7.41 -18.71
C ASN A 105 -5.77 -8.88 -18.39
N ASP A 106 -6.54 -9.81 -18.95
CA ASP A 106 -6.33 -11.27 -18.79
C ASP A 106 -6.14 -11.72 -17.32
N ASN A 107 -6.95 -11.19 -16.40
CA ASN A 107 -6.83 -11.41 -14.95
C ASN A 107 -5.48 -10.97 -14.35
N LEU A 108 -4.81 -9.99 -14.97
CA LEU A 108 -3.63 -9.33 -14.44
C LEU A 108 -3.97 -7.89 -14.07
N TRP A 109 -3.55 -7.50 -12.87
CA TRP A 109 -3.47 -6.12 -12.43
C TRP A 109 -2.04 -5.65 -12.65
N ILE A 110 -1.85 -4.75 -13.61
CA ILE A 110 -0.53 -4.25 -14.00
C ILE A 110 -0.44 -2.78 -13.61
N GLU A 111 0.47 -2.48 -12.71
CA GLU A 111 0.75 -1.13 -12.23
C GLU A 111 1.93 -0.56 -13.00
N LYS A 112 1.82 0.70 -13.45
CA LYS A 112 2.91 1.51 -13.98
C LYS A 112 3.10 2.74 -13.09
N PHE A 113 4.33 2.92 -12.60
CA PHE A 113 4.71 4.01 -11.71
C PHE A 113 5.32 5.18 -12.50
N SER A 114 5.44 6.34 -11.85
CA SER A 114 5.97 7.57 -12.45
C SER A 114 7.46 7.49 -12.82
N ASP A 115 8.21 6.54 -12.24
CA ASP A 115 9.61 6.24 -12.55
C ASP A 115 9.76 5.14 -13.61
N ASP A 116 8.70 4.86 -14.38
CA ASP A 116 8.60 3.80 -15.40
C ASP A 116 8.84 2.37 -14.88
N THR A 117 8.89 2.18 -13.57
CA THR A 117 8.85 0.84 -12.98
C THR A 117 7.44 0.26 -13.02
N PHE A 118 7.32 -1.04 -12.79
CA PHE A 118 6.05 -1.75 -12.80
C PHE A 118 5.93 -2.73 -11.64
N SER A 119 4.69 -3.13 -11.39
CA SER A 119 4.31 -4.24 -10.50
C SER A 119 3.20 -5.03 -11.19
N LYS A 120 3.25 -6.35 -11.08
CA LYS A 120 2.29 -7.26 -11.70
C LYS A 120 1.68 -8.18 -10.64
N LEU A 121 0.36 -8.24 -10.62
CA LEU A 121 -0.40 -9.09 -9.72
C LEU A 121 -1.47 -9.87 -10.50
N HIS A 122 -1.82 -11.06 -10.03
CA HIS A 122 -3.04 -11.71 -10.49
C HIS A 122 -4.24 -11.01 -9.87
N PHE A 123 -5.18 -10.58 -10.71
CA PHE A 123 -6.45 -10.01 -10.33
C PHE A 123 -7.51 -11.11 -10.28
N LYS A 124 -8.21 -11.22 -9.17
CA LYS A 124 -9.36 -12.10 -9.04
C LYS A 124 -10.51 -11.38 -8.37
N GLN A 125 -11.58 -11.13 -9.12
CA GLN A 125 -12.83 -10.68 -8.53
C GLN A 125 -13.40 -11.76 -7.59
N LYS A 126 -13.99 -11.31 -6.49
CA LYS A 126 -14.74 -12.12 -5.54
C LYS A 126 -16.18 -11.57 -5.47
N SER A 127 -17.07 -12.34 -4.86
CA SER A 127 -18.44 -11.87 -4.57
C SER A 127 -18.42 -10.69 -3.58
N ASN A 128 -19.54 -9.96 -3.48
CA ASN A 128 -19.75 -8.92 -2.46
C ASN A 128 -18.77 -7.74 -2.55
N CYS A 129 -18.50 -7.27 -3.77
CA CYS A 129 -17.68 -6.08 -4.02
C CYS A 129 -16.23 -6.21 -3.56
N GLU A 130 -15.72 -7.43 -3.54
CA GLU A 130 -14.35 -7.75 -3.16
C GLU A 130 -13.52 -8.16 -4.37
N PHE A 131 -12.23 -7.87 -4.32
CA PHE A 131 -11.26 -8.40 -5.26
C PHE A 131 -9.96 -8.73 -4.52
N GLU A 132 -9.26 -9.73 -5.04
CA GLU A 132 -7.99 -10.20 -4.51
C GLU A 132 -6.90 -9.90 -5.53
N LEU A 133 -5.79 -9.35 -5.04
CA LEU A 133 -4.55 -9.21 -5.79
C LEU A 133 -3.51 -10.16 -5.22
N GLU A 134 -2.97 -11.06 -6.05
CA GLU A 134 -1.86 -11.95 -5.68
C GLU A 134 -0.58 -11.49 -6.36
N PHE A 135 0.44 -11.14 -5.57
CA PHE A 135 1.67 -10.55 -6.08
C PHE A 135 2.50 -11.55 -6.90
N ILE A 136 2.91 -11.15 -8.10
CA ILE A 136 3.76 -11.96 -8.99
C ILE A 136 5.20 -11.45 -8.94
N GLU A 137 5.40 -10.20 -9.36
CA GLU A 137 6.73 -9.59 -9.49
C GLU A 137 6.64 -8.06 -9.57
N SER A 138 7.76 -7.39 -9.31
CA SER A 138 7.91 -5.95 -9.45
C SER A 138 9.37 -5.58 -9.61
N ASN A 139 9.68 -4.60 -10.46
CA ASN A 139 10.98 -3.93 -10.44
C ASN A 139 10.95 -2.60 -9.66
N ASN A 140 9.76 -2.10 -9.30
CA ASN A 140 9.60 -0.95 -8.39
C ASN A 140 10.24 -1.24 -7.01
N LEU A 141 11.03 -0.29 -6.50
CA LEU A 141 11.80 -0.44 -5.27
C LEU A 141 10.92 -0.73 -4.04
N SER A 142 9.78 -0.05 -3.92
CA SER A 142 8.87 -0.22 -2.79
C SER A 142 8.12 -1.55 -2.90
N ARG A 143 7.44 -1.78 -4.03
CA ARG A 143 6.57 -2.96 -4.21
C ARG A 143 7.32 -4.29 -4.13
N LYS A 144 8.54 -4.37 -4.68
CA LYS A 144 9.35 -5.61 -4.63
C LYS A 144 9.84 -5.97 -3.22
N ASN A 145 9.93 -4.98 -2.33
CA ASN A 145 10.38 -5.20 -0.95
C ASN A 145 9.18 -5.34 0.02
N LEU A 146 8.04 -4.72 -0.30
CA LEU A 146 6.79 -4.89 0.46
C LEU A 146 6.15 -6.26 0.23
N SER A 147 6.28 -6.84 -0.95
CA SER A 147 5.59 -8.09 -1.31
C SER A 147 6.56 -9.22 -1.63
N LEU A 148 6.22 -10.43 -1.20
CA LEU A 148 6.77 -11.67 -1.70
C LEU A 148 5.83 -12.27 -2.74
N LYS A 149 6.39 -13.03 -3.69
CA LYS A 149 5.59 -13.76 -4.68
C LYS A 149 4.58 -14.67 -3.97
N GLY A 150 3.30 -14.56 -4.36
CA GLY A 150 2.19 -15.28 -3.75
C GLY A 150 1.52 -14.56 -2.57
N ASP A 151 2.03 -13.40 -2.13
CA ASP A 151 1.33 -12.57 -1.14
C ASP A 151 -0.03 -12.12 -1.70
N LYS A 152 -1.08 -12.25 -0.89
CA LYS A 152 -2.47 -11.93 -1.27
C LYS A 152 -2.98 -10.72 -0.52
N TYR A 153 -3.64 -9.84 -1.25
CA TYR A 153 -4.25 -8.63 -0.76
C TYR A 153 -5.74 -8.65 -1.10
N LEU A 154 -6.59 -8.70 -0.07
CA LEU A 154 -8.04 -8.65 -0.24
C LEU A 154 -8.52 -7.21 -0.05
N TYR A 155 -9.12 -6.66 -1.10
CA TYR A 155 -9.71 -5.34 -1.12
C TYR A 155 -11.23 -5.45 -1.20
N ARG A 156 -11.91 -4.47 -0.62
CA ARG A 156 -13.35 -4.28 -0.77
C ARG A 156 -13.65 -2.88 -1.24
N ILE A 157 -14.51 -2.79 -2.25
CA ILE A 157 -15.10 -1.54 -2.72
C ILE A 157 -16.30 -1.25 -1.82
N TYR A 158 -16.35 -0.05 -1.23
CA TYR A 158 -17.41 0.33 -0.29
C TYR A 158 -18.22 1.54 -0.72
N ASN A 159 -17.77 2.26 -1.74
CA ASN A 159 -18.51 3.37 -2.34
C ASN A 159 -18.05 3.56 -3.78
N GLU A 160 -18.95 4.00 -4.64
CA GLU A 160 -18.64 4.42 -6.01
C GLU A 160 -19.42 5.71 -6.29
N ALA A 161 -18.72 6.71 -6.86
CA ALA A 161 -19.33 7.94 -7.33
C ALA A 161 -18.59 8.44 -8.56
N GLU A 162 -19.29 8.57 -9.68
CA GLU A 162 -18.77 9.17 -10.93
C GLU A 162 -17.45 8.53 -11.42
N GLY A 163 -17.33 7.20 -11.32
CA GLY A 163 -16.13 6.47 -11.72
C GLY A 163 -14.98 6.50 -10.70
N VAL A 164 -15.23 7.04 -9.51
CA VAL A 164 -14.31 7.02 -8.37
C VAL A 164 -14.75 5.96 -7.36
N TYR A 165 -13.92 4.94 -7.20
CA TYR A 165 -14.14 3.82 -6.31
C TYR A 165 -13.39 4.03 -5.01
N SER A 166 -14.11 4.12 -3.90
CA SER A 166 -13.49 4.07 -2.58
C SER A 166 -13.30 2.61 -2.18
N VAL A 167 -12.06 2.27 -1.83
CA VAL A 167 -11.66 0.90 -1.50
C VAL A 167 -10.98 0.84 -0.15
N TYR A 168 -11.07 -0.31 0.49
CA TYR A 168 -10.32 -0.59 1.70
C TYR A 168 -9.74 -1.99 1.73
N MET A 169 -8.70 -2.15 2.53
CA MET A 169 -8.20 -3.45 2.99
C MET A 169 -8.02 -3.44 4.50
N LYS A 170 -8.14 -4.61 5.14
CA LYS A 170 -7.96 -4.75 6.59
C LYS A 170 -6.61 -5.38 6.89
N ASN A 171 -5.85 -4.76 7.80
CA ASN A 171 -4.63 -5.33 8.40
C ASN A 171 -4.74 -5.27 9.92
N LYS A 172 -4.92 -6.43 10.56
CA LYS A 172 -5.27 -6.54 11.98
C LYS A 172 -6.49 -5.67 12.29
N GLU A 173 -6.40 -4.74 13.23
CA GLU A 173 -7.51 -3.85 13.61
C GLU A 173 -7.56 -2.54 12.81
N THR A 174 -6.73 -2.37 11.77
CA THR A 174 -6.67 -1.14 10.97
C THR A 174 -7.21 -1.38 9.57
N TYR A 175 -8.05 -0.45 9.12
CA TYR A 175 -8.51 -0.36 7.74
C TYR A 175 -7.67 0.69 7.02
N TYR A 176 -7.04 0.26 5.93
CA TYR A 176 -6.37 1.13 4.98
C TYR A 176 -7.37 1.47 3.89
N THR A 177 -7.62 2.75 3.67
CA THR A 177 -8.56 3.23 2.66
C THR A 177 -7.82 4.05 1.61
N PHE A 178 -8.29 3.98 0.37
CA PHE A 178 -7.85 4.84 -0.73
C PHE A 178 -8.90 4.86 -1.83
N LYS A 179 -8.67 5.67 -2.87
CA LYS A 179 -9.54 5.77 -4.04
C LYS A 179 -8.82 5.29 -5.28
N ILE A 180 -9.59 4.59 -6.13
CA ILE A 180 -9.21 4.19 -7.48
C ILE A 180 -10.14 4.93 -8.44
N MET A 181 -9.57 5.62 -9.41
CA MET A 181 -10.30 6.39 -10.40
C MET A 181 -10.26 5.67 -11.73
N ARG A 182 -11.40 5.56 -12.40
CA ARG A 182 -11.47 5.12 -13.79
C ARG A 182 -10.78 6.16 -14.69
N GLN A 183 -10.05 5.68 -15.70
CA GLN A 183 -9.49 6.54 -16.76
C GLN A 183 -10.55 6.94 -17.78
#